data_AF-A0A496R812-F1
#
_entry.id   AF-A0A496R812-F1
#
_cell.length_a   1.000
_cell.length_b   1.000
_cell.length_c   1.000
_cell.angle_alpha   90.00
_cell.angle_beta   90.00
_cell.angle_gamma   90.00
#
_symmetry.space_group_name_H-M   'P 1'
#
loop_
_entity.id
_entity.type
_entity.pdbx_description
1 polymer ?
#
loop_
_entity_poly.entity_id
_entity_poly.type
_entity_poly.pdbx_seq_one_letter_code
_entity_poly.pdbx_strand_id
1 'polypeptide(L)'
;MNPEAEWWIEENGEITCLLCPHHCLLSDGDTGICGVRQAVDGGLTLPGYGMLTASAADPVEKKPLYHFYPGETVWSVGFTGCNMDCPYCQNYRISRARPSAGVFRSPEEIVSDTISCGSEMLAFTYSEPTVHYEYLMKSAEIAHNAGLKTILVTNGNINLKPARNLLSLMDAVNIDLKSWDDAYYRTILRGNLNTVKDFIEESLAHSWVELTTLIVPGDNDNVEELGAMSRWIASLSLNIPLHLSAYHPSYRYQKPATSESVMITMQEKARETLNFVYLGNIGRENGTLCPGCSSEIIRRKYYRTESLIIKGRCPECGTEIPGVFPGGSVPYYR
;
A
#
# COMPACT_ATOMS: atom_id res chain seq x y z
N MET A 1 -0.42 28.59 -4.38
CA MET A 1 -1.10 28.66 -3.07
C MET A 1 -1.33 27.23 -2.63
N ASN A 2 -1.09 26.94 -1.36
CA ASN A 2 -1.36 25.62 -0.81
C ASN A 2 -2.87 25.45 -0.71
N PRO A 3 -3.44 24.34 -1.19
CA PRO A 3 -4.88 24.13 -1.06
C PRO A 3 -5.26 23.95 0.41
N GLU A 4 -6.49 24.34 0.71
CA GLU A 4 -7.16 23.95 1.94
C GLU A 4 -7.25 22.42 1.98
N ALA A 5 -6.86 21.84 3.12
CA ALA A 5 -6.98 20.43 3.37
C ALA A 5 -8.40 20.10 3.82
N GLU A 6 -8.88 18.92 3.48
CA GLU A 6 -10.17 18.39 3.91
C GLU A 6 -10.02 17.60 5.22
N TRP A 7 -11.16 17.18 5.78
CA TRP A 7 -11.25 16.34 6.98
C TRP A 7 -10.67 17.00 8.22
N TRP A 8 -11.22 18.14 8.59
CA TRP A 8 -10.95 18.79 9.87
C TRP A 8 -12.19 19.53 10.36
N ILE A 9 -12.19 19.85 11.64
CA ILE A 9 -13.18 20.73 12.28
C ILE A 9 -12.44 21.78 13.08
N GLU A 10 -13.10 22.91 13.31
CA GLU A 10 -12.65 23.99 14.17
C GLU A 10 -13.60 24.11 15.36
N GLU A 11 -13.04 24.13 16.56
CA GLU A 11 -13.78 24.43 17.78
C GLU A 11 -12.92 25.35 18.68
N ASN A 12 -13.43 26.54 19.00
CA ASN A 12 -12.80 27.52 19.89
C ASN A 12 -11.39 27.99 19.47
N GLY A 13 -11.12 28.06 18.17
CA GLY A 13 -9.84 28.45 17.59
C GLY A 13 -8.83 27.32 17.49
N GLU A 14 -9.19 26.10 17.87
CA GLU A 14 -8.35 24.90 17.70
C GLU A 14 -8.86 24.04 16.55
N ILE A 15 -7.93 23.57 15.71
CA ILE A 15 -8.23 22.71 14.57
C ILE A 15 -8.00 21.26 14.96
N THR A 16 -9.00 20.40 14.76
CA THR A 16 -8.84 18.94 14.89
C THR A 16 -8.82 18.30 13.52
N CYS A 17 -7.69 17.69 13.14
CA CYS A 17 -7.54 16.95 11.88
C CYS A 17 -8.15 15.55 11.98
N LEU A 18 -9.19 15.27 11.20
CA LEU A 18 -9.97 14.03 11.20
C LEU A 18 -9.57 13.05 10.10
N LEU A 19 -8.47 13.28 9.37
CA LEU A 19 -8.05 12.38 8.29
C LEU A 19 -7.68 10.98 8.80
N CYS A 20 -6.96 10.90 9.91
CA CYS A 20 -6.38 9.64 10.44
C CYS A 20 -6.66 9.51 11.95
N PRO A 21 -6.45 8.33 12.56
CA PRO A 21 -6.87 8.09 13.95
C PRO A 21 -6.05 8.84 15.01
N HIS A 22 -5.05 9.65 14.59
CA HIS A 22 -4.30 10.51 15.52
C HIS A 22 -5.10 11.71 16.02
N HIS A 23 -6.11 12.17 15.25
CA HIS A 23 -6.93 13.33 15.60
C HIS A 23 -6.12 14.51 16.13
N CYS A 24 -5.06 14.90 15.39
CA CYS A 24 -4.16 15.96 15.84
C CYS A 24 -4.95 17.24 16.12
N LEU A 25 -4.83 17.74 17.36
CA LEU A 25 -5.27 19.06 17.77
C LEU A 25 -4.15 20.06 17.47
N LEU A 26 -4.46 21.09 16.68
CA LEU A 26 -3.49 22.00 16.09
C LEU A 26 -3.90 23.44 16.38
N SER A 27 -2.99 24.20 16.99
CA SER A 27 -3.05 25.66 17.02
C SER A 27 -2.52 26.27 15.73
N ASP A 28 -2.79 27.55 15.49
CA ASP A 28 -2.26 28.25 14.32
C ASP A 28 -0.72 28.16 14.25
N GLY A 29 -0.21 27.76 13.08
CA GLY A 29 1.21 27.47 12.83
C GLY A 29 1.62 26.02 13.07
N ASP A 30 0.84 25.23 13.83
CA ASP A 30 1.16 23.83 14.12
C ASP A 30 1.06 22.94 12.88
N THR A 31 1.83 21.85 12.90
CA THR A 31 1.80 20.82 11.86
C THR A 31 1.46 19.47 12.50
N GLY A 32 0.54 18.74 11.87
CA GLY A 32 0.18 17.39 12.30
C GLY A 32 1.37 16.44 12.32
N ILE A 33 1.24 15.32 13.05
CA ILE A 33 2.31 14.32 13.21
C ILE A 33 2.85 13.78 11.88
N CYS A 34 2.04 13.81 10.82
CA CYS A 34 2.46 13.42 9.48
C CYS A 34 3.52 14.35 8.86
N GLY A 35 3.67 15.56 9.40
CA GLY A 35 4.63 16.57 8.96
C GLY A 35 4.19 17.38 7.74
N VAL A 36 2.99 17.16 7.19
CA VAL A 36 2.55 17.79 5.92
C VAL A 36 1.22 18.53 5.96
N ARG A 37 0.43 18.40 7.03
CA ARG A 37 -0.83 19.14 7.20
C ARG A 37 -0.64 20.22 8.25
N GLN A 38 -0.82 21.47 7.87
CA GLN A 38 -0.46 22.63 8.70
C GLN A 38 -1.68 23.52 8.94
N ALA A 39 -1.90 23.89 10.20
CA ALA A 39 -2.88 24.89 10.59
C ALA A 39 -2.34 26.30 10.28
N VAL A 40 -3.07 27.07 9.47
CA VAL A 40 -2.71 28.44 9.05
C VAL A 40 -3.98 29.27 8.90
N ASP A 41 -4.01 30.45 9.50
CA ASP A 41 -5.08 31.45 9.39
C ASP A 41 -6.48 30.89 9.73
N GLY A 42 -6.55 29.99 10.71
CA GLY A 42 -7.80 29.34 11.13
C GLY A 42 -8.29 28.22 10.20
N GLY A 43 -7.48 27.81 9.22
CA GLY A 43 -7.75 26.66 8.34
C GLY A 43 -6.65 25.60 8.39
N LEU A 44 -6.95 24.39 7.91
CA LEU A 44 -5.94 23.36 7.67
C LEU A 44 -5.51 23.40 6.20
N THR A 45 -4.21 23.34 5.92
CA THR A 45 -3.66 23.39 4.56
C THR A 45 -2.70 22.23 4.29
N LEU A 46 -2.37 22.02 3.01
CA LEU A 46 -1.37 21.03 2.56
C LEU A 46 -0.18 21.72 1.85
N PRO A 47 0.86 22.19 2.59
CA PRO A 47 2.00 22.89 2.01
C PRO A 47 2.86 22.12 1.01
N GLY A 48 2.75 20.79 0.99
CA GLY A 48 3.47 19.91 0.06
C GLY A 48 2.67 19.49 -1.17
N TYR A 49 1.55 20.14 -1.48
CA TYR A 49 0.68 19.73 -2.59
C TYR A 49 1.44 19.70 -3.93
N GLY A 50 1.46 18.52 -4.56
CA GLY A 50 2.16 18.29 -5.83
C GLY A 50 3.69 18.24 -5.73
N MET A 51 4.27 18.29 -4.53
CA MET A 51 5.73 18.17 -4.35
C MET A 51 6.13 16.69 -4.30
N LEU A 52 6.55 16.16 -5.45
CA LEU A 52 6.95 14.76 -5.56
C LEU A 52 8.39 14.55 -5.08
N THR A 53 8.59 13.61 -4.17
CA THR A 53 9.92 13.21 -3.68
C THR A 53 10.56 12.15 -4.56
N ALA A 54 9.74 11.40 -5.30
CA ALA A 54 10.16 10.35 -6.21
C ALA A 54 9.11 10.13 -7.30
N SER A 55 9.57 9.80 -8.50
CA SER A 55 8.74 9.32 -9.61
C SER A 55 9.50 8.29 -10.43
N ALA A 56 8.88 7.18 -10.79
CA ALA A 56 9.52 6.16 -11.65
C ALA A 56 8.49 5.28 -12.38
N ALA A 57 8.86 4.84 -13.59
CA ALA A 57 8.21 3.72 -14.25
C ALA A 57 8.83 2.42 -13.75
N ASP A 58 8.04 1.58 -13.09
CA ASP A 58 8.48 0.30 -12.52
C ASP A 58 7.46 -0.79 -12.90
N PRO A 59 7.83 -2.09 -12.88
CA PRO A 59 6.84 -3.17 -12.95
C PRO A 59 5.86 -3.09 -11.77
N VAL A 60 4.61 -3.48 -12.01
CA VAL A 60 3.54 -3.48 -10.99
C VAL A 60 3.90 -4.36 -9.78
N GLU A 61 4.74 -5.38 -9.96
CA GLU A 61 5.25 -6.24 -8.89
C GLU A 61 6.07 -5.48 -7.84
N LYS A 62 6.61 -4.30 -8.16
CA LYS A 62 7.27 -3.42 -7.18
C LYS A 62 6.26 -2.72 -6.25
N LYS A 63 4.97 -2.76 -6.55
CA LYS A 63 3.83 -2.29 -5.73
C LYS A 63 3.15 -3.46 -5.01
N PRO A 64 3.93 -4.47 -4.60
CA PRO A 64 3.52 -5.86 -4.37
C PRO A 64 2.10 -6.22 -4.84
N LEU A 65 1.85 -6.05 -6.14
CA LEU A 65 0.58 -6.38 -6.78
C LEU A 65 0.86 -7.47 -7.82
N TYR A 66 0.75 -8.74 -7.42
CA TYR A 66 1.12 -9.88 -8.25
C TYR A 66 -0.07 -10.42 -9.06
N HIS A 67 -1.29 -10.06 -8.66
CA HIS A 67 -2.54 -10.49 -9.27
C HIS A 67 -3.31 -9.31 -9.88
N PHE A 68 -2.65 -8.16 -10.06
CA PHE A 68 -3.20 -7.00 -10.76
C PHE A 68 -2.27 -6.61 -11.89
N TYR A 69 -2.66 -6.94 -13.13
CA TYR A 69 -1.89 -6.69 -14.35
C TYR A 69 -0.42 -7.18 -14.30
N PRO A 70 -0.17 -8.46 -13.93
CA PRO A 70 1.19 -8.98 -13.76
C PRO A 70 2.06 -8.78 -15.01
N GLY A 71 3.25 -8.20 -14.81
CA GLY A 71 4.21 -7.87 -15.86
C GLY A 71 4.04 -6.51 -16.52
N GLU A 72 2.94 -5.81 -16.25
CA GLU A 72 2.72 -4.48 -16.80
C GLU A 72 3.51 -3.40 -16.06
N THR A 73 3.77 -2.30 -16.76
CA THR A 73 4.47 -1.14 -16.21
C THR A 73 3.48 -0.18 -15.54
N VAL A 74 3.87 0.37 -14.39
CA VAL A 74 3.13 1.39 -13.65
C VAL A 74 3.97 2.66 -13.46
N TRP A 75 3.39 3.82 -13.74
CA TRP A 75 3.99 5.10 -13.36
C TRP A 75 3.74 5.36 -11.87
N SER A 76 4.81 5.50 -11.10
CA SER A 76 4.75 5.59 -9.65
C SER A 76 5.18 6.97 -9.18
N VAL A 77 4.45 7.56 -8.22
CA VAL A 77 4.79 8.82 -7.59
C VAL A 77 4.76 8.69 -6.06
N GLY A 78 5.59 9.47 -5.37
CA GLY A 78 5.55 9.51 -3.91
C GLY A 78 5.91 10.88 -3.33
N PHE A 79 5.53 11.05 -2.08
CA PHE A 79 5.49 12.33 -1.40
C PHE A 79 6.32 12.30 -0.13
N THR A 80 6.45 13.45 0.53
CA THR A 80 7.01 13.48 1.88
C THR A 80 5.93 13.24 2.95
N GLY A 81 6.33 12.90 4.17
CA GLY A 81 5.43 12.71 5.31
C GLY A 81 4.94 11.28 5.51
N CYS A 82 4.56 10.98 6.75
CA CYS A 82 3.93 9.72 7.14
C CYS A 82 3.29 9.82 8.52
N ASN A 83 2.07 9.30 8.64
CA ASN A 83 1.29 9.29 9.88
C ASN A 83 1.60 8.09 10.80
N MET A 84 2.64 7.30 10.52
CA MET A 84 3.19 6.26 11.39
C MET A 84 4.67 6.55 11.70
N ASP A 85 5.23 5.91 12.73
CA ASP A 85 6.63 6.01 13.17
C ASP A 85 7.47 4.72 13.12
N CYS A 86 7.30 3.93 12.04
CA CYS A 86 8.05 2.70 11.80
C CYS A 86 9.58 2.90 11.92
N PRO A 87 10.25 2.33 12.93
CA PRO A 87 11.68 2.57 13.18
C PRO A 87 12.62 1.88 12.18
N TYR A 88 12.09 0.99 11.35
CA TYR A 88 12.77 0.27 10.28
C TYR A 88 12.38 0.76 8.87
N CYS A 89 11.71 1.91 8.76
CA CYS A 89 11.21 2.41 7.47
C CYS A 89 12.34 2.54 6.44
N GLN A 90 12.26 1.78 5.35
CA GLN A 90 13.21 1.86 4.23
C GLN A 90 13.13 3.21 3.50
N ASN A 91 11.97 3.87 3.58
CA ASN A 91 11.71 5.18 2.97
C ASN A 91 11.81 6.34 3.97
N TYR A 92 12.53 6.16 5.09
CA TYR A 92 12.61 7.16 6.17
C TYR A 92 13.09 8.54 5.70
N ARG A 93 13.94 8.60 4.67
CA ARG A 93 14.47 9.86 4.13
C ARG A 93 13.38 10.75 3.55
N ILE A 94 12.36 10.16 2.93
CA ILE A 94 11.24 10.91 2.35
C ILE A 94 10.07 11.03 3.34
N SER A 95 9.78 9.99 4.13
CA SER A 95 8.69 10.02 5.11
C SER A 95 8.94 10.97 6.29
N ARG A 96 10.21 11.36 6.51
CA ARG A 96 10.64 12.36 7.52
C ARG A 96 11.18 13.65 6.93
N ALA A 97 11.08 13.82 5.61
CA ALA A 97 11.48 15.08 4.97
C ALA A 97 10.47 16.20 5.24
N ARG A 98 10.84 17.42 4.85
CA ARG A 98 9.96 18.60 4.94
C ARG A 98 9.01 18.66 3.73
N PRO A 99 7.82 19.26 3.88
CA PRO A 99 6.81 19.40 2.81
C PRO A 99 7.31 19.96 1.48
N SER A 100 8.30 20.85 1.53
CA SER A 100 8.87 21.53 0.35
C SER A 100 9.96 20.74 -0.36
N ALA A 101 10.32 19.54 0.11
CA ALA A 101 11.32 18.70 -0.54
C ALA A 101 10.70 17.95 -1.72
N GLY A 102 11.09 18.27 -2.94
CA GLY A 102 10.64 17.55 -4.12
C GLY A 102 10.64 18.38 -5.40
N VAL A 103 10.06 17.81 -6.45
CA VAL A 103 9.80 18.46 -7.73
C VAL A 103 8.30 18.61 -7.89
N PHE A 104 7.85 19.84 -8.16
CA PHE A 104 6.43 20.09 -8.38
C PHE A 104 5.94 19.38 -9.64
N ARG A 105 4.81 18.69 -9.52
CA ARG A 105 3.99 18.18 -10.62
C ARG A 105 2.51 18.35 -10.27
N SER A 106 1.74 18.96 -11.16
CA SER A 106 0.29 19.01 -11.03
C SER A 106 -0.33 17.62 -11.23
N PRO A 107 -1.58 17.41 -10.76
CA PRO A 107 -2.35 16.21 -11.06
C PRO A 107 -2.44 15.88 -12.56
N GLU A 108 -2.61 16.89 -13.41
CA GLU A 108 -2.64 16.74 -14.87
C GLU A 108 -1.28 16.32 -15.44
N GLU A 109 -0.19 16.88 -14.91
CA GLU A 109 1.17 16.55 -15.33
C GLU A 109 1.50 15.08 -15.03
N ILE A 110 1.16 14.54 -13.85
CA ILE A 110 1.46 13.13 -13.55
C ILE A 110 0.62 12.15 -14.38
N VAL A 111 -0.60 12.53 -14.76
CA VAL A 111 -1.43 11.74 -15.70
C VAL A 111 -0.83 11.78 -17.09
N SER A 112 -0.39 12.96 -17.56
CA SER A 112 0.32 13.11 -18.82
C SER A 112 1.64 12.31 -18.84
N ASP A 113 2.40 12.32 -17.74
CA ASP A 113 3.64 11.56 -17.60
C ASP A 113 3.37 10.05 -17.69
N THR A 114 2.29 9.57 -17.05
CA THR A 114 1.86 8.16 -17.11
C THR A 114 1.57 7.71 -18.54
N ILE A 115 0.80 8.50 -19.29
CA ILE A 115 0.49 8.22 -20.70
C ILE A 115 1.76 8.28 -21.56
N SER A 116 2.61 9.28 -21.34
CA SER A 116 3.83 9.51 -22.11
C SER A 116 4.86 8.40 -21.94
N CYS A 117 4.90 7.73 -20.77
CA CYS A 117 5.74 6.57 -20.55
C CYS A 117 5.10 5.25 -21.04
N GLY A 118 3.93 5.30 -21.66
CA GLY A 118 3.21 4.13 -22.20
C GLY A 118 2.58 3.24 -21.13
N SER A 119 2.37 3.75 -19.91
CA SER A 119 1.70 3.01 -18.84
C SER A 119 0.21 3.31 -18.84
N GLU A 120 -0.60 2.30 -18.53
CA GLU A 120 -2.05 2.44 -18.30
C GLU A 120 -2.38 2.60 -16.81
N MET A 121 -1.38 2.72 -15.94
CA MET A 121 -1.55 2.67 -14.49
C MET A 121 -0.72 3.73 -13.78
N LEU A 122 -1.35 4.44 -12.84
CA LEU A 122 -0.74 5.42 -11.95
C LEU A 122 -0.76 4.88 -10.51
N ALA A 123 0.39 4.83 -9.84
CA ALA A 123 0.53 4.41 -8.45
C ALA A 123 0.98 5.54 -7.52
N PHE A 124 0.30 5.67 -6.38
CA PHE A 124 0.72 6.49 -5.26
C PHE A 124 1.44 5.61 -4.22
N THR A 125 2.70 5.90 -3.89
CA THR A 125 3.60 4.96 -3.16
C THR A 125 4.79 5.66 -2.45
N TYR A 126 5.77 4.84 -2.01
CA TYR A 126 7.07 5.16 -1.43
C TYR A 126 7.00 5.64 0.03
N SER A 127 6.27 6.70 0.33
CA SER A 127 6.00 7.13 1.72
C SER A 127 4.60 6.67 2.14
N GLU A 128 3.86 7.46 2.93
CA GLU A 128 2.43 7.24 3.14
C GLU A 128 1.64 8.22 2.27
N PRO A 129 1.02 7.77 1.17
CA PRO A 129 0.35 8.68 0.24
C PRO A 129 -0.92 9.32 0.81
N THR A 130 -1.63 8.66 1.72
CA THR A 130 -2.95 9.13 2.20
C THR A 130 -2.90 10.47 2.92
N VAL A 131 -1.74 10.89 3.45
CA VAL A 131 -1.60 12.21 4.08
C VAL A 131 -1.63 13.38 3.08
N HIS A 132 -1.49 13.08 1.79
CA HIS A 132 -1.68 14.00 0.64
C HIS A 132 -3.05 13.80 -0.03
N TYR A 133 -4.07 13.50 0.79
CA TYR A 133 -5.43 13.15 0.38
C TYR A 133 -5.98 13.94 -0.81
N GLU A 134 -5.90 15.27 -0.74
CA GLU A 134 -6.47 16.19 -1.74
C GLU A 134 -5.78 16.03 -3.11
N TYR A 135 -4.48 15.76 -3.11
CA TYR A 135 -3.72 15.51 -4.33
C TYR A 135 -4.08 14.17 -4.95
N LEU A 136 -4.23 13.13 -4.11
CA LEU A 136 -4.62 11.78 -4.54
C LEU A 136 -6.01 11.79 -5.19
N MET A 137 -7.01 12.38 -4.52
CA MET A 137 -8.39 12.48 -5.02
C MET A 137 -8.41 13.14 -6.39
N LYS A 138 -7.80 14.32 -6.51
CA LYS A 138 -7.78 15.08 -7.77
C LYS A 138 -7.08 14.33 -8.89
N SER A 139 -5.93 13.72 -8.59
CA SER A 139 -5.14 12.98 -9.56
C SER A 139 -5.85 11.72 -10.03
N ALA A 140 -6.51 11.00 -9.13
CA ALA A 140 -7.23 9.78 -9.45
C ALA A 140 -8.46 10.06 -10.33
N GLU A 141 -9.22 11.13 -10.05
CA GLU A 141 -10.32 11.57 -10.92
C GLU A 141 -9.83 11.87 -12.34
N ILE A 142 -8.73 12.60 -12.49
CA ILE A 142 -8.16 12.92 -13.81
C ILE A 142 -7.66 11.65 -14.51
N ALA A 143 -6.99 10.76 -13.77
CA ALA A 143 -6.50 9.49 -14.30
C ALA A 143 -7.65 8.63 -14.85
N HIS A 144 -8.73 8.48 -14.09
CA HIS A 144 -9.93 7.74 -14.51
C HIS A 144 -10.60 8.35 -15.74
N ASN A 145 -10.70 9.69 -15.80
CA ASN A 145 -11.23 10.39 -16.98
C ASN A 145 -10.35 10.19 -18.24
N ALA A 146 -9.06 9.92 -18.05
CA ALA A 146 -8.13 9.57 -19.12
C ALA A 146 -8.08 8.06 -19.44
N GLY A 147 -8.89 7.24 -18.75
CA GLY A 147 -8.92 5.78 -18.93
C GLY A 147 -7.78 5.02 -18.25
N LEU A 148 -7.01 5.68 -17.38
CA LEU A 148 -5.96 5.06 -16.59
C LEU A 148 -6.52 4.39 -15.34
N LYS A 149 -5.80 3.38 -14.84
CA LYS A 149 -6.05 2.75 -13.55
C LYS A 149 -5.23 3.39 -12.44
N THR A 150 -5.73 3.33 -11.21
CA THR A 150 -5.10 3.92 -10.04
C THR A 150 -4.76 2.87 -8.99
N ILE A 151 -3.55 2.98 -8.44
CA ILE A 151 -3.01 2.07 -7.43
C ILE A 151 -2.63 2.87 -6.18
N LEU A 152 -2.99 2.36 -5.00
CA LEU A 152 -2.55 2.90 -3.72
C LEU A 152 -1.67 1.89 -2.97
N VAL A 153 -0.48 2.30 -2.56
CA VAL A 153 0.35 1.54 -1.60
C VAL A 153 0.38 2.30 -0.28
N THR A 154 -0.17 1.73 0.78
CA THR A 154 -0.44 2.46 2.03
C THR A 154 -0.25 1.60 3.28
N ASN A 155 0.02 2.24 4.41
CA ASN A 155 -0.03 1.63 5.72
C ASN A 155 -1.46 1.46 6.28
N GLY A 156 -2.49 1.99 5.60
CA GLY A 156 -3.90 1.82 5.95
C GLY A 156 -4.38 2.60 7.18
N ASN A 157 -3.56 3.46 7.79
CA ASN A 157 -3.89 4.20 9.01
C ASN A 157 -4.69 5.48 8.71
N ILE A 158 -5.88 5.34 8.14
CA ILE A 158 -6.77 6.44 7.74
C ILE A 158 -8.17 6.19 8.33
N ASN A 159 -8.88 7.25 8.71
CA ASN A 159 -10.24 7.09 9.23
C ASN A 159 -11.18 6.59 8.11
N LEU A 160 -12.20 5.83 8.48
CA LEU A 160 -13.03 5.10 7.52
C LEU A 160 -13.83 6.01 6.56
N LYS A 161 -14.26 7.20 7.02
CA LYS A 161 -14.98 8.17 6.17
C LYS A 161 -14.11 8.69 5.01
N PRO A 162 -12.92 9.29 5.26
CA PRO A 162 -12.03 9.66 4.15
C PRO A 162 -11.59 8.47 3.31
N ALA A 163 -11.35 7.31 3.94
CA ALA A 163 -10.97 6.09 3.23
C ALA A 163 -11.97 5.69 2.15
N ARG A 164 -13.28 5.70 2.45
CA ARG A 164 -14.35 5.34 1.48
C ARG A 164 -14.29 6.17 0.21
N ASN A 165 -14.18 7.49 0.38
CA ASN A 165 -14.09 8.42 -0.75
C ASN A 165 -12.83 8.19 -1.58
N LEU A 166 -11.70 7.89 -0.93
CA LEU A 166 -10.46 7.58 -1.63
C LEU A 166 -10.54 6.25 -2.37
N LEU A 167 -11.06 5.21 -1.73
CA LEU A 167 -11.14 3.85 -2.26
C LEU A 167 -12.06 3.75 -3.48
N SER A 168 -13.12 4.57 -3.56
CA SER A 168 -13.96 4.62 -4.77
C SER A 168 -13.23 5.09 -6.02
N LEU A 169 -12.02 5.64 -5.86
CA LEU A 169 -11.16 6.10 -6.94
C LEU A 169 -9.89 5.24 -7.08
N MET A 170 -9.79 4.09 -6.41
CA MET A 170 -8.64 3.17 -6.49
C MET A 170 -9.03 1.84 -7.12
N ASP A 171 -8.36 1.45 -8.21
CA ASP A 171 -8.57 0.13 -8.83
C ASP A 171 -7.89 -1.00 -8.03
N ALA A 172 -6.74 -0.71 -7.42
CA ALA A 172 -6.03 -1.66 -6.58
C ALA A 172 -5.31 -1.00 -5.40
N VAL A 173 -5.18 -1.75 -4.31
CA VAL A 173 -4.53 -1.31 -3.08
C VAL A 173 -3.59 -2.40 -2.58
N ASN A 174 -2.34 -2.04 -2.31
CA ASN A 174 -1.46 -2.85 -1.47
C ASN A 174 -1.41 -2.22 -0.06
N ILE A 175 -1.72 -3.03 0.95
CA ILE A 175 -1.86 -2.55 2.32
C ILE A 175 -0.81 -3.23 3.20
N ASP A 176 0.00 -2.43 3.87
CA ASP A 176 0.98 -2.94 4.82
C ASP A 176 0.31 -3.33 6.16
N LEU A 177 -0.04 -4.61 6.30
CA LEU A 177 -0.43 -5.19 7.59
C LEU A 177 0.84 -5.59 8.36
N LYS A 178 1.42 -4.63 9.08
CA LYS A 178 2.80 -4.69 9.58
C LYS A 178 3.06 -5.66 10.75
N SER A 179 2.04 -6.07 11.49
CA SER A 179 2.12 -6.97 12.65
C SER A 179 0.70 -7.40 13.05
N TRP A 180 0.56 -8.39 13.91
CA TRP A 180 -0.70 -8.79 14.53
C TRP A 180 -0.76 -8.42 16.03
N ASP A 181 0.19 -7.61 16.51
CA ASP A 181 0.25 -7.10 17.88
C ASP A 181 -0.23 -5.64 17.97
N ASP A 182 -1.36 -5.44 18.66
CA ASP A 182 -1.94 -4.11 18.93
C ASP A 182 -0.98 -3.20 19.73
N ALA A 183 -0.25 -3.76 20.70
CA ALA A 183 0.69 -2.97 21.50
C ALA A 183 1.85 -2.47 20.64
N TYR A 184 2.35 -3.30 19.73
CA TYR A 184 3.37 -2.93 18.76
C TYR A 184 2.90 -1.79 17.84
N TYR A 185 1.67 -1.87 17.31
CA TYR A 185 1.07 -0.79 16.53
C TYR A 185 1.05 0.54 17.29
N ARG A 186 0.51 0.55 18.52
CA ARG A 186 0.36 1.80 19.28
C ARG A 186 1.68 2.39 19.72
N THR A 187 2.61 1.56 20.17
CA THR A 187 3.83 2.03 20.87
C THR A 187 5.02 2.22 19.93
N ILE A 188 5.24 1.27 19.01
CA ILE A 188 6.40 1.26 18.10
C ILE A 188 6.04 1.91 16.77
N LEU A 189 4.93 1.49 16.16
CA LEU A 189 4.53 2.01 14.85
C LEU A 189 3.80 3.34 14.92
N ARG A 190 3.33 3.75 16.10
CA ARG A 190 2.45 4.93 16.28
C ARG A 190 1.26 4.90 15.31
N GLY A 191 0.66 3.73 15.14
CA GLY A 191 -0.54 3.50 14.32
C GLY A 191 -1.62 2.74 15.10
N ASN A 192 -2.67 2.32 14.42
CA ASN A 192 -3.78 1.57 15.01
C ASN A 192 -4.13 0.33 14.18
N LEU A 193 -3.95 -0.87 14.76
CA LEU A 193 -4.19 -2.14 14.06
C LEU A 193 -5.66 -2.28 13.63
N ASN A 194 -6.61 -1.89 14.49
CA ASN A 194 -8.04 -1.98 14.15
C ASN A 194 -8.40 -1.04 13.00
N THR A 195 -7.86 0.18 12.97
CA THR A 195 -8.03 1.09 11.83
C THR A 195 -7.51 0.48 10.52
N VAL A 196 -6.34 -0.18 10.55
CA VAL A 196 -5.80 -0.86 9.36
C VAL A 196 -6.69 -2.03 8.94
N LYS A 197 -7.23 -2.81 9.89
CA LYS A 197 -8.18 -3.89 9.59
C LYS A 197 -9.47 -3.37 8.98
N ASP A 198 -10.07 -2.32 9.56
CA ASP A 198 -11.26 -1.67 9.02
C ASP A 198 -11.01 -1.15 7.60
N PHE A 199 -9.83 -0.59 7.34
CA PHE A 199 -9.41 -0.13 6.02
C PHE A 199 -9.28 -1.30 5.02
N ILE A 200 -8.70 -2.44 5.43
CA ILE A 200 -8.61 -3.65 4.59
C ILE A 200 -10.01 -4.15 4.24
N GLU A 201 -10.91 -4.28 5.23
CA GLU A 201 -12.29 -4.75 5.01
C GLU A 201 -13.06 -3.83 4.07
N GLU A 202 -12.93 -2.51 4.23
CA GLU A 202 -13.54 -1.53 3.32
C GLU A 202 -12.94 -1.61 1.92
N SER A 203 -11.62 -1.76 1.80
CA SER A 203 -10.93 -1.83 0.50
C SER A 203 -11.42 -2.99 -0.36
N LEU A 204 -11.77 -4.14 0.24
CA LEU A 204 -12.31 -5.31 -0.46
C LEU A 204 -13.66 -5.05 -1.17
N ALA A 205 -14.37 -3.98 -0.80
CA ALA A 205 -15.62 -3.59 -1.44
C ALA A 205 -15.42 -2.73 -2.71
N HIS A 206 -14.24 -2.11 -2.87
CA HIS A 206 -13.99 -1.12 -3.92
C HIS A 206 -12.86 -1.51 -4.88
N SER A 207 -11.85 -2.23 -4.40
CA SER A 207 -10.58 -2.39 -5.10
C SER A 207 -10.07 -3.84 -5.07
N TRP A 208 -9.14 -4.16 -5.95
CA TRP A 208 -8.29 -5.35 -5.78
C TRP A 208 -7.30 -5.10 -4.61
N VAL A 209 -7.22 -6.03 -3.66
CA VAL A 209 -6.41 -5.92 -2.44
C VAL A 209 -5.32 -6.99 -2.37
N GLU A 210 -4.09 -6.56 -2.14
CA GLU A 210 -3.00 -7.43 -1.70
C GLU A 210 -2.40 -6.89 -0.40
N LEU A 211 -1.91 -7.78 0.45
CA LEU A 211 -1.39 -7.41 1.75
C LEU A 211 0.12 -7.63 1.80
N THR A 212 0.83 -6.75 2.49
CA THR A 212 2.28 -6.87 2.70
C THR A 212 2.61 -6.84 4.19
N THR A 213 3.50 -7.74 4.61
CA THR A 213 4.09 -7.73 5.94
C THR A 213 5.61 -7.80 5.82
N LEU A 214 6.30 -6.76 6.29
CA LEU A 214 7.76 -6.81 6.45
C LEU A 214 8.08 -7.58 7.73
N ILE A 215 8.77 -8.71 7.62
CA ILE A 215 9.17 -9.53 8.77
C ILE A 215 10.47 -8.95 9.34
N VAL A 216 10.41 -8.46 10.58
CA VAL A 216 11.50 -7.82 11.33
C VAL A 216 11.90 -8.72 12.50
N PRO A 217 13.17 -9.15 12.60
CA PRO A 217 13.56 -10.13 13.61
C PRO A 217 13.37 -9.63 15.05
N GLY A 218 12.77 -10.46 15.90
CA GLY A 218 12.45 -10.17 17.29
C GLY A 218 11.33 -9.15 17.52
N ASP A 219 10.61 -8.73 16.47
CA ASP A 219 9.47 -7.82 16.57
C ASP A 219 8.16 -8.50 16.17
N ASN A 220 8.08 -9.00 14.94
CA ASN A 220 6.88 -9.61 14.36
C ASN A 220 7.18 -10.94 13.64
N ASP A 221 8.33 -11.55 13.94
CA ASP A 221 8.75 -12.86 13.43
C ASP A 221 8.30 -14.02 14.34
N ASN A 222 7.14 -13.87 14.98
CA ASN A 222 6.49 -14.95 15.70
C ASN A 222 5.58 -15.75 14.75
N VAL A 223 5.84 -17.06 14.62
CA VAL A 223 5.13 -17.94 13.70
C VAL A 223 3.64 -18.09 14.07
N GLU A 224 3.30 -18.12 15.36
CA GLU A 224 1.91 -18.22 15.81
C GLU A 224 1.13 -16.91 15.58
N GLU A 225 1.80 -15.77 15.75
CA GLU A 225 1.27 -14.45 15.42
C GLU A 225 0.94 -14.35 13.92
N LEU A 226 1.88 -14.75 13.05
CA LEU A 226 1.65 -14.82 11.61
C LEU A 226 0.52 -15.81 11.25
N GLY A 227 0.44 -16.94 11.93
CA GLY A 227 -0.66 -17.89 11.77
C GLY A 227 -2.02 -17.28 12.11
N ALA A 228 -2.09 -16.49 13.18
CA ALA A 228 -3.31 -15.79 13.57
C ALA A 228 -3.70 -14.71 12.56
N MET A 229 -2.74 -13.93 12.08
CA MET A 229 -2.95 -12.96 10.99
C MET A 229 -3.46 -13.66 9.71
N SER A 230 -2.83 -14.76 9.31
CA SER A 230 -3.21 -15.53 8.12
C SER A 230 -4.63 -16.10 8.22
N ARG A 231 -5.03 -16.58 9.40
CA ARG A 231 -6.42 -17.03 9.65
C ARG A 231 -7.44 -15.90 9.57
N TRP A 232 -7.08 -14.69 10.03
CA TRP A 232 -7.96 -13.53 9.88
C TRP A 232 -8.07 -13.11 8.41
N ILE A 233 -6.96 -13.05 7.67
CA ILE A 233 -6.99 -12.77 6.22
C ILE A 233 -7.87 -13.80 5.50
N ALA A 234 -7.70 -15.08 5.82
CA ALA A 234 -8.49 -16.18 5.28
C ALA A 234 -9.99 -16.07 5.58
N SER A 235 -10.36 -15.47 6.72
CA SER A 235 -11.77 -15.21 7.06
C SER A 235 -12.41 -14.13 6.18
N LEU A 236 -11.59 -13.28 5.52
CA LEU A 236 -12.05 -12.34 4.49
C LEU A 236 -12.05 -13.00 3.11
N SER A 237 -10.96 -13.69 2.76
CA SER A 237 -10.89 -14.66 1.65
C SER A 237 -9.56 -15.40 1.68
N LEU A 238 -9.58 -16.71 1.42
CA LEU A 238 -8.38 -17.55 1.24
C LEU A 238 -7.48 -17.10 0.07
N ASN A 239 -8.03 -16.25 -0.81
CA ASN A 239 -7.41 -15.83 -2.05
C ASN A 239 -6.79 -14.43 -2.01
N ILE A 240 -6.84 -13.72 -0.88
CA ILE A 240 -6.12 -12.45 -0.72
C ILE A 240 -4.62 -12.77 -0.70
N PRO A 241 -3.83 -12.26 -1.67
CA PRO A 241 -2.40 -12.46 -1.67
C PRO A 241 -1.72 -11.80 -0.47
N LEU A 242 -0.83 -12.56 0.19
CA LEU A 242 0.03 -12.07 1.26
C LEU A 242 1.49 -12.08 0.82
N HIS A 243 2.12 -10.90 0.85
CA HIS A 243 3.53 -10.70 0.57
C HIS A 243 4.30 -10.60 1.88
N LEU A 244 5.18 -11.56 2.13
CA LEU A 244 6.11 -11.50 3.26
C LEU A 244 7.44 -10.98 2.75
N SER A 245 7.88 -9.83 3.24
CA SER A 245 9.12 -9.19 2.81
C SER A 245 10.20 -9.30 3.88
N ALA A 246 11.42 -9.66 3.50
CA ALA A 246 12.55 -9.67 4.43
C ALA A 246 13.00 -8.23 4.77
N TYR A 247 13.17 -7.98 6.07
CA TYR A 247 13.79 -6.77 6.58
C TYR A 247 15.31 -6.76 6.32
N HIS A 248 15.85 -5.56 6.13
CA HIS A 248 17.28 -5.28 6.22
C HIS A 248 17.51 -4.00 7.07
N PRO A 249 18.68 -3.85 7.73
CA PRO A 249 19.05 -2.65 8.47
C PRO A 249 18.64 -1.35 7.78
N SER A 250 17.82 -0.55 8.46
CA SER A 250 17.23 0.68 7.93
C SER A 250 16.85 1.63 9.07
N TYR A 251 16.97 2.93 8.80
CA TYR A 251 16.58 4.02 9.72
C TYR A 251 17.18 3.90 11.13
N ARG A 252 16.37 3.60 12.16
CA ARG A 252 16.79 3.50 13.56
C ARG A 252 17.16 2.07 13.96
N TYR A 253 16.82 1.08 13.14
CA TYR A 253 17.10 -0.31 13.44
C TYR A 253 18.40 -0.78 12.81
N GLN A 254 19.20 -1.46 13.63
CA GLN A 254 20.49 -2.06 13.27
C GLN A 254 20.50 -3.59 13.44
N LYS A 255 19.32 -4.18 13.67
CA LYS A 255 19.16 -5.64 13.77
C LYS A 255 19.63 -6.31 12.47
N PRO A 256 20.16 -7.55 12.51
CA PRO A 256 20.49 -8.30 11.30
C PRO A 256 19.29 -8.41 10.35
N ALA A 257 19.57 -8.51 9.05
CA ALA A 257 18.54 -8.78 8.06
C ALA A 257 17.82 -10.10 8.37
N THR A 258 16.54 -10.18 8.02
CA THR A 258 15.75 -11.41 8.20
C THR A 258 16.34 -12.50 7.33
N SER A 259 16.67 -13.64 7.94
CA SER A 259 17.26 -14.75 7.20
C SER A 259 16.23 -15.39 6.27
N GLU A 260 16.72 -15.96 5.18
CA GLU A 260 15.89 -16.73 4.25
C GLU A 260 15.14 -17.87 4.95
N SER A 261 15.78 -18.53 5.93
CA SER A 261 15.15 -19.60 6.71
C SER A 261 13.91 -19.13 7.47
N VAL A 262 13.96 -17.94 8.10
CA VAL A 262 12.79 -17.36 8.79
C VAL A 262 11.69 -17.07 7.78
N MET A 263 12.03 -16.49 6.63
CA MET A 263 11.04 -16.21 5.58
C MET A 263 10.34 -17.48 5.07
N ILE A 264 11.09 -18.57 4.85
CA ILE A 264 10.53 -19.85 4.42
C ILE A 264 9.56 -20.40 5.48
N THR A 265 9.98 -20.45 6.75
CA THR A 265 9.13 -20.92 7.85
C THR A 265 7.84 -20.09 7.96
N MET A 266 7.94 -18.76 7.79
CA MET A 266 6.79 -17.88 7.79
C MET A 266 5.85 -18.13 6.62
N GLN A 267 6.39 -18.31 5.40
CA GLN A 267 5.59 -18.65 4.22
C GLN A 267 4.89 -19.99 4.37
N GLU A 268 5.60 -21.03 4.84
CA GLU A 268 5.02 -22.35 5.11
C GLU A 268 3.84 -22.24 6.06
N LYS A 269 4.01 -21.48 7.16
CA LYS A 269 2.93 -21.26 8.12
C LYS A 269 1.71 -20.56 7.51
N ALA A 270 1.92 -19.49 6.75
CA ALA A 270 0.82 -18.76 6.12
C ALA A 270 0.09 -19.60 5.06
N ARG A 271 0.82 -20.46 4.32
CA ARG A 271 0.28 -21.39 3.32
C ARG A 271 -0.55 -22.53 3.89
N GLU A 272 -0.50 -22.78 5.20
CA GLU A 272 -1.47 -23.67 5.86
C GLU A 272 -2.91 -23.17 5.72
N THR A 273 -3.10 -21.86 5.47
CA THR A 273 -4.43 -21.24 5.37
C THR A 273 -4.66 -20.46 4.07
N LEU A 274 -3.65 -19.77 3.53
CA LEU A 274 -3.80 -18.91 2.35
C LEU A 274 -3.29 -19.58 1.07
N ASN A 275 -3.99 -19.35 -0.05
CA ASN A 275 -3.62 -19.90 -1.36
C ASN A 275 -2.39 -19.22 -1.98
N PHE A 276 -2.22 -17.92 -1.72
CA PHE A 276 -1.18 -17.10 -2.35
C PHE A 276 -0.33 -16.40 -1.30
N VAL A 277 0.89 -16.91 -1.10
CA VAL A 277 1.88 -16.31 -0.21
C VAL A 277 3.21 -16.18 -0.94
N TYR A 278 3.74 -14.97 -1.01
CA TYR A 278 4.94 -14.59 -1.75
C TYR A 278 6.07 -14.12 -0.83
N LEU A 279 7.33 -14.33 -1.25
CA LEU A 279 8.50 -13.91 -0.49
C LEU A 279 9.26 -12.77 -1.18
N GLY A 280 9.28 -11.59 -0.58
CA GLY A 280 10.04 -10.43 -1.02
C GLY A 280 11.43 -10.34 -0.40
N ASN A 281 12.32 -9.59 -1.06
CA ASN A 281 13.65 -9.19 -0.54
C ASN A 281 14.63 -10.32 -0.19
N ILE A 282 14.47 -11.51 -0.77
CA ILE A 282 15.39 -12.65 -0.57
C ILE A 282 16.02 -13.19 -1.86
N GLY A 283 15.89 -12.46 -2.98
CA GLY A 283 16.52 -12.83 -4.26
C GLY A 283 15.96 -14.11 -4.91
N ARG A 284 14.77 -14.56 -4.51
CA ARG A 284 14.09 -15.74 -5.08
C ARG A 284 13.09 -15.34 -6.16
N GLU A 285 12.93 -16.22 -7.15
CA GLU A 285 11.82 -16.15 -8.11
C GLU A 285 10.50 -16.49 -7.41
N ASN A 286 9.45 -15.72 -7.69
CA ASN A 286 8.12 -15.90 -7.10
C ASN A 286 7.07 -16.14 -8.19
N GLY A 287 7.06 -17.35 -8.74
CA GLY A 287 5.97 -17.81 -9.59
C GLY A 287 4.65 -17.89 -8.81
N THR A 288 3.53 -17.62 -9.48
CA THR A 288 2.20 -17.93 -8.95
C THR A 288 1.86 -19.36 -9.33
N LEU A 289 1.53 -20.18 -8.33
CA LEU A 289 1.07 -21.55 -8.51
C LEU A 289 -0.45 -21.61 -8.49
N CYS A 290 -1.04 -22.49 -9.31
CA CYS A 290 -2.47 -22.73 -9.29
C CYS A 290 -2.88 -23.43 -7.98
N PRO A 291 -3.88 -22.95 -7.23
CA PRO A 291 -4.32 -23.60 -5.99
C PRO A 291 -5.00 -24.96 -6.25
N GLY A 292 -5.46 -25.24 -7.48
CA GLY A 292 -6.14 -26.50 -7.81
C GLY A 292 -5.21 -27.64 -8.22
N CYS A 293 -4.10 -27.36 -8.91
CA CYS A 293 -3.20 -28.40 -9.44
C CYS A 293 -1.71 -28.10 -9.25
N SER A 294 -1.36 -26.99 -8.60
CA SER A 294 0.03 -26.56 -8.34
C SER A 294 0.87 -26.25 -9.57
N SER A 295 0.28 -26.22 -10.78
CA SER A 295 1.00 -25.76 -11.97
C SER A 295 1.40 -24.29 -11.82
N GLU A 296 2.61 -23.93 -12.27
CA GLU A 296 3.02 -22.53 -12.31
C GLU A 296 2.26 -21.79 -13.43
N ILE A 297 1.43 -20.82 -13.05
CA ILE A 297 0.48 -20.11 -13.94
C ILE A 297 0.89 -18.65 -14.20
N ILE A 298 1.75 -18.09 -13.37
CA ILE A 298 2.45 -16.84 -13.67
C ILE A 298 3.91 -17.06 -13.35
N ARG A 299 4.78 -16.97 -14.35
CA ARG A 299 6.23 -17.12 -14.17
C ARG A 299 6.85 -15.75 -13.97
N ARG A 300 7.69 -15.59 -12.96
CA ARG A 300 8.43 -14.35 -12.68
C ARG A 300 9.92 -14.66 -12.61
N LYS A 301 10.65 -14.28 -13.65
CA LYS A 301 12.10 -14.51 -13.77
C LYS A 301 12.82 -13.20 -14.04
N TYR A 302 13.61 -12.74 -13.08
CA TYR A 302 14.29 -11.45 -13.14
C TYR A 302 13.34 -10.29 -13.50
N TYR A 303 13.49 -9.72 -14.70
CA TYR A 303 12.70 -8.59 -15.21
C TYR A 303 11.56 -9.01 -16.13
N ARG A 304 11.25 -10.31 -16.21
CA ARG A 304 10.21 -10.84 -17.10
C ARG A 304 9.13 -11.55 -16.30
N THR A 305 7.90 -11.10 -16.50
CA THR A 305 6.69 -11.78 -16.05
C THR A 305 5.96 -12.36 -17.26
N GLU A 306 5.53 -13.61 -17.16
CA GLU A 306 4.73 -14.30 -18.15
C GLU A 306 3.48 -14.86 -17.47
N SER A 307 2.30 -14.34 -17.84
CA SER A 307 1.02 -14.90 -17.39
C SER A 307 0.55 -15.96 -18.38
N LEU A 308 0.31 -17.18 -17.87
CA LEU A 308 -0.26 -18.30 -18.62
C LEU A 308 -1.77 -18.43 -18.41
N ILE A 309 -2.37 -17.50 -17.65
CA ILE A 309 -3.79 -17.50 -17.32
C ILE A 309 -4.61 -17.19 -18.57
N ILE A 310 -5.61 -18.02 -18.87
CA ILE A 310 -6.51 -17.84 -20.01
C ILE A 310 -7.89 -17.47 -19.46
N LYS A 311 -8.35 -16.24 -19.73
CA LYS A 311 -9.67 -15.74 -19.27
C LYS A 311 -9.91 -15.97 -17.76
N GLY A 312 -8.89 -15.67 -16.95
CA GLY A 312 -8.95 -15.83 -15.49
C GLY A 312 -8.86 -17.28 -14.99
N ARG A 313 -8.48 -18.26 -15.83
CA ARG A 313 -8.42 -19.67 -15.45
C ARG A 313 -7.04 -20.28 -15.68
N CYS A 314 -6.70 -21.25 -14.83
CA CYS A 314 -5.56 -22.12 -15.01
C CYS A 314 -5.73 -22.91 -16.31
N PRO A 315 -4.74 -22.90 -17.23
CA PRO A 315 -4.82 -23.64 -18.48
C PRO A 315 -4.79 -25.16 -18.28
N GLU A 316 -4.20 -25.65 -17.18
CA GLU A 316 -4.01 -27.09 -16.93
C GLU A 316 -5.24 -27.76 -16.32
N CYS A 317 -5.91 -27.12 -15.35
CA CYS A 317 -7.02 -27.73 -14.61
C CYS A 317 -8.34 -26.92 -14.65
N GLY A 318 -8.33 -25.73 -15.26
CA GLY A 318 -9.53 -24.87 -15.37
C GLY A 318 -9.94 -24.14 -14.09
N THR A 319 -9.22 -24.31 -12.98
CA THR A 319 -9.43 -23.56 -11.72
C THR A 319 -9.38 -22.06 -12.00
N GLU A 320 -10.37 -21.33 -11.52
CA GLU A 320 -10.37 -19.87 -11.61
C GLU A 320 -9.32 -19.29 -10.67
N ILE A 321 -8.58 -18.31 -11.18
CA ILE A 321 -7.48 -17.66 -10.49
C ILE A 321 -7.92 -16.24 -10.16
N PRO A 322 -8.14 -15.91 -8.87
CA PRO A 322 -8.48 -14.56 -8.46
C PRO A 322 -7.41 -13.55 -8.89
N GLY A 323 -7.87 -12.43 -9.46
CA GLY A 323 -7.00 -11.37 -9.95
C GLY A 323 -7.65 -10.53 -11.03
N VAL A 324 -7.00 -9.43 -11.36
CA VAL A 324 -7.34 -8.54 -12.47
C VAL A 324 -6.25 -8.71 -13.53
N PHE A 325 -6.62 -9.26 -14.68
CA PHE A 325 -5.68 -9.58 -15.75
C PHE A 325 -6.09 -8.88 -17.06
N PRO A 326 -5.15 -8.72 -18.00
CA PRO A 326 -5.51 -8.35 -19.37
C PRO A 326 -6.59 -9.31 -19.92
N GLY A 327 -7.75 -8.77 -20.30
CA GLY A 327 -8.86 -9.54 -20.87
C GLY A 327 -9.84 -10.17 -19.88
N GLY A 328 -9.75 -9.89 -18.57
CA GLY A 328 -10.79 -10.24 -17.61
C GLY A 328 -10.36 -10.19 -16.13
N SER A 329 -11.34 -10.02 -15.24
CA SER A 329 -11.16 -10.05 -13.79
C SER A 329 -11.91 -11.23 -13.16
N VAL A 330 -11.28 -11.88 -12.19
CA VAL A 330 -11.90 -12.90 -11.34
C VAL A 330 -11.94 -12.34 -9.92
N PRO A 331 -13.13 -12.11 -9.32
CA PRO A 331 -13.23 -11.54 -7.99
C PRO A 331 -12.71 -12.51 -6.92
N TYR A 332 -12.56 -12.02 -5.69
CA TYR A 332 -12.42 -12.90 -4.54
C TYR A 332 -13.64 -13.82 -4.45
N TYR A 333 -13.41 -15.13 -4.31
CA TYR A 333 -14.45 -16.03 -3.81
C TYR A 333 -14.69 -15.66 -2.34
N ARG A 334 -15.95 -15.35 -2.02
CA ARG A 334 -16.43 -15.35 -0.63
C ARG A 334 -16.64 -16.78 -0.16
#